data_AF-A0A937I414-F1
#
_entry.id   AF-A0A937I414-F1
#
_cell.length_a   1.000
_cell.length_b   1.000
_cell.length_c   1.000
_cell.angle_alpha   90.00
_cell.angle_beta   90.00
_cell.angle_gamma   90.00
#
_symmetry.space_group_name_H-M   'P 1'
#
loop_
_entity.id
_entity.type
_entity.pdbx_description
1 polymer ?
#
loop_
_entity_poly.entity_id
_entity_poly.type
_entity_poly.pdbx_seq_one_letter_code
_entity_poly.pdbx_strand_id
1 'polypeptide(L)'
;MNNLYLFLAGLMAGMILFQAALNAPTIFKVYSEEQAGPFLRAIFPKLFLNVAVLSLIGLVLSVIGNRLSLQVLFFVSLLLMSISYLIVPATNKARDEGRDKSFKYLHLLSVILTLSTLVLCLVILMVT
;
A
#
# COMPACT_ATOMS: atom_id res chain seq x y z
N MET A 1 7.21 -12.62 -20.01
CA MET A 1 7.20 -11.54 -19.00
C MET A 1 5.80 -11.22 -18.50
N ASN A 2 4.75 -11.33 -19.32
CA ASN A 2 3.35 -11.07 -18.90
C ASN A 2 2.93 -11.81 -17.63
N ASN A 3 3.21 -13.12 -17.52
CA ASN A 3 2.91 -13.88 -16.30
C ASN A 3 3.56 -13.31 -15.04
N LEU A 4 4.75 -12.69 -15.15
CA LEU A 4 5.42 -12.05 -14.01
C LEU A 4 4.71 -10.75 -13.61
N TYR A 5 4.27 -9.93 -14.57
CA TYR A 5 3.50 -8.72 -14.25
C TYR A 5 2.15 -9.06 -13.62
N LEU A 6 1.46 -10.09 -14.15
CA LEU A 6 0.22 -10.60 -13.56
C LEU A 6 0.44 -11.10 -12.13
N PHE A 7 1.50 -11.88 -11.91
CA PHE A 7 1.85 -12.37 -10.58
C PHE A 7 2.14 -11.22 -9.60
N LEU A 8 2.94 -10.23 -10.01
CA LEU A 8 3.27 -9.08 -9.17
C LEU A 8 2.03 -8.24 -8.83
N ALA A 9 1.20 -7.90 -9.82
CA ALA A 9 -0.01 -7.13 -9.60
C ALA A 9 -1.03 -7.89 -8.74
N GLY A 10 -1.19 -9.19 -8.96
CA GLY A 10 -2.05 -10.05 -8.15
C GLY A 10 -1.55 -10.15 -6.70
N LEU A 11 -0.25 -10.31 -6.49
CA LEU A 11 0.37 -10.34 -5.16
C LEU A 11 0.17 -9.00 -4.43
N MET A 12 0.44 -7.87 -5.10
CA MET A 12 0.25 -6.53 -4.54
C MET A 12 -1.22 -6.29 -4.15
N ALA A 13 -2.16 -6.58 -5.05
CA ALA A 13 -3.59 -6.46 -4.78
C ALA A 13 -4.03 -7.37 -3.61
N GLY A 14 -3.56 -8.62 -3.60
CA GLY A 14 -3.84 -9.58 -2.54
C GLY A 14 -3.33 -9.11 -1.18
N MET A 15 -2.11 -8.56 -1.10
CA MET A 15 -1.56 -8.01 0.13
C MET A 15 -2.40 -6.82 0.64
N ILE A 16 -2.79 -5.90 -0.24
CA ILE A 16 -3.63 -4.75 0.12
C ILE A 16 -4.99 -5.21 0.62
N LEU A 17 -5.67 -6.08 -0.12
CA LEU A 17 -7.00 -6.60 0.25
C LEU A 17 -6.95 -7.40 1.55
N PHE A 18 -5.96 -8.28 1.69
CA PHE A 18 -5.79 -9.06 2.92
C PHE A 18 -5.58 -8.14 4.12
N GLN A 19 -4.70 -7.14 4.01
CA GLN A 19 -4.42 -6.26 5.14
C GLN A 19 -5.58 -5.32 5.46
N ALA A 20 -6.18 -4.67 4.44
CA ALA A 20 -7.17 -3.62 4.63
C ALA A 20 -8.60 -4.16 4.84
N ALA A 21 -9.00 -5.20 4.09
CA ALA A 21 -10.37 -5.71 4.12
C ALA A 21 -10.57 -6.86 5.13
N LEU A 22 -9.52 -7.64 5.41
CA LEU A 22 -9.62 -8.80 6.30
C LEU A 22 -8.92 -8.56 7.63
N ASN A 23 -7.62 -8.25 7.61
CA ASN A 23 -6.79 -8.21 8.81
C ASN A 23 -7.20 -7.06 9.75
N ALA A 24 -7.20 -5.81 9.27
CA ALA A 24 -7.54 -4.66 10.12
C ALA A 24 -8.96 -4.75 10.74
N PRO A 25 -10.04 -5.08 10.00
CA PRO A 25 -11.36 -5.25 10.59
C PRO A 25 -11.43 -6.42 11.59
N THR A 26 -10.71 -7.52 11.33
CA THR A 26 -10.68 -8.66 12.26
C THR A 26 -9.99 -8.30 13.57
N ILE A 27 -8.88 -7.56 13.51
CA ILE A 27 -8.18 -7.08 14.71
C ILE A 27 -9.09 -6.18 15.54
N PHE A 28 -9.79 -5.23 14.92
CA PHE A 28 -10.71 -4.35 15.64
C PHE A 28 -11.96 -5.06 16.18
N LYS A 29 -12.29 -6.26 15.68
CA LYS A 29 -13.35 -7.10 16.26
C LYS A 29 -12.90 -7.85 17.52
N VAL A 30 -11.61 -8.16 17.64
CA VAL A 30 -11.06 -8.99 18.71
C VAL A 30 -10.42 -8.16 19.82
N TYR A 31 -9.82 -7.02 19.47
CA TYR A 31 -9.04 -6.18 20.38
C TYR A 31 -9.65 -4.78 20.50
N SER A 32 -9.48 -4.15 21.66
CA SER A 32 -9.78 -2.72 21.81
C SER A 32 -8.83 -1.88 20.94
N GLU A 33 -9.18 -0.62 20.67
CA GLU A 33 -8.32 0.28 19.87
C GLU A 33 -6.94 0.46 20.51
N GLU A 34 -6.88 0.51 21.85
CA GLU A 34 -5.63 0.59 22.61
C GLU A 34 -4.73 -0.64 22.40
N GLN A 35 -5.33 -1.84 22.38
CA GLN A 35 -4.62 -3.10 22.15
C GLN A 35 -4.24 -3.31 20.67
N ALA A 36 -5.09 -2.87 19.74
CA ALA A 36 -4.88 -3.00 18.30
C ALA A 36 -3.80 -2.03 17.76
N GLY A 37 -3.72 -0.83 18.34
CA GLY A 37 -2.84 0.24 17.90
C GLY A 37 -1.38 -0.18 17.67
N PRO A 38 -0.69 -0.78 18.67
CA PRO A 38 0.70 -1.22 18.52
C PRO A 38 0.91 -2.19 17.35
N PHE A 39 0.01 -3.16 17.15
CA PHE A 39 0.09 -4.10 16.04
C PHE A 39 -0.06 -3.38 14.69
N LEU A 40 -1.08 -2.52 14.57
CA LEU A 40 -1.35 -1.82 13.31
C LEU A 40 -0.19 -0.89 12.92
N ARG A 41 0.40 -0.19 13.90
CA ARG A 41 1.59 0.65 13.71
C ARG A 41 2.81 -0.13 13.24
N ALA A 42 2.93 -1.39 13.63
CA ALA A 42 4.04 -2.27 13.23
C ALA A 42 3.84 -2.90 11.84
N ILE A 43 2.60 -3.24 11.48
CA ILE A 43 2.32 -4.00 10.25
C ILE A 43 2.10 -3.12 9.01
N PHE A 44 1.48 -1.94 9.15
CA PHE A 44 1.20 -1.05 8.01
C PHE A 44 2.47 -0.55 7.30
N PRO A 45 3.54 -0.11 7.99
CA PRO A 45 4.81 0.22 7.34
C PRO A 45 5.36 -0.94 6.51
N LYS A 46 5.24 -2.17 7.02
CA LYS A 46 5.69 -3.38 6.31
C LYS A 46 4.86 -3.60 5.05
N LEU A 47 3.53 -3.42 5.10
CA LEU A 47 2.69 -3.48 3.90
C LEU A 47 3.18 -2.47 2.85
N PHE A 48 3.28 -1.19 3.21
CA PHE A 48 3.64 -0.13 2.27
C PHE A 48 5.02 -0.38 1.65
N LEU A 49 6.00 -0.75 2.46
CA LEU A 49 7.34 -1.05 1.98
C LEU A 49 7.36 -2.26 1.03
N ASN A 50 6.67 -3.35 1.38
CA ASN A 50 6.64 -4.53 0.52
C ASN A 50 5.97 -4.23 -0.84
N VAL A 51 4.84 -3.53 -0.85
CA VAL A 51 4.16 -3.17 -2.11
C VAL A 51 5.02 -2.19 -2.92
N ALA A 52 5.74 -1.27 -2.29
CA ALA A 52 6.71 -0.40 -2.95
C ALA A 52 7.84 -1.21 -3.60
N VAL A 53 8.44 -2.16 -2.88
CA VAL A 53 9.51 -3.04 -3.41
C VAL A 53 9.00 -3.88 -4.59
N LEU A 54 7.81 -4.47 -4.49
CA LEU A 54 7.20 -5.22 -5.60
C LEU A 54 6.92 -4.31 -6.81
N SER A 55 6.50 -3.06 -6.57
CA SER A 55 6.31 -2.06 -7.62
C SER A 55 7.64 -1.71 -8.30
N LEU A 56 8.73 -1.58 -7.54
CA LEU A 56 10.06 -1.35 -8.09
C LEU A 56 10.54 -2.52 -8.97
N ILE A 57 10.30 -3.76 -8.53
CA ILE A 57 10.61 -4.96 -9.32
C ILE A 57 9.80 -4.93 -10.62
N GLY A 58 8.49 -4.66 -10.54
CA GLY A 58 7.63 -4.53 -11.72
C GLY A 58 8.09 -3.43 -12.68
N LEU A 59 8.50 -2.28 -12.15
CA LEU A 59 9.07 -1.18 -12.92
C LEU A 59 10.32 -1.61 -13.67
N VAL A 60 11.31 -2.20 -12.99
CA VAL A 60 12.55 -2.68 -13.62
C VAL A 60 12.26 -3.69 -14.73
N LEU A 61 11.39 -4.67 -14.47
CA LEU A 61 11.00 -5.65 -15.48
C LEU A 61 10.30 -4.98 -16.68
N SER A 62 9.43 -4.00 -16.45
CA SER A 62 8.73 -3.28 -17.51
C SER A 62 9.63 -2.39 -18.37
N VAL A 63 10.75 -1.90 -17.81
CA VAL A 63 11.83 -1.22 -18.54
C VAL A 63 12.56 -2.21 -19.45
N ILE A 64 12.98 -3.36 -18.90
CA ILE A 64 13.65 -4.43 -19.67
C ILE A 64 12.74 -4.94 -20.80
N GLY A 65 11.44 -5.08 -20.54
CA GLY A 65 10.45 -5.53 -21.50
C GLY A 65 9.94 -4.45 -22.47
N ASN A 66 10.43 -3.22 -22.37
CA ASN A 66 10.00 -2.06 -23.18
C ASN A 66 8.46 -1.85 -23.20
N ARG A 67 7.80 -1.94 -22.04
CA ARG A 67 6.35 -1.77 -21.89
C ARG A 67 6.03 -0.45 -21.19
N LEU A 68 6.00 0.65 -21.95
CA LEU A 68 5.80 2.00 -21.40
C LEU A 68 4.55 2.14 -20.51
N SER A 69 3.42 1.54 -20.90
CA SER A 69 2.20 1.57 -20.09
C SER A 69 2.41 0.95 -18.70
N LEU A 70 3.09 -0.19 -18.64
CA LEU A 70 3.40 -0.87 -17.37
C LEU A 70 4.45 -0.11 -16.56
N GLN A 71 5.43 0.53 -17.21
CA GLN A 71 6.41 1.38 -16.53
C GLN A 71 5.71 2.49 -15.75
N VAL A 72 4.77 3.20 -16.39
CA VAL A 72 4.01 4.26 -15.72
C VAL A 72 3.21 3.71 -14.55
N LEU A 73 2.48 2.60 -14.74
CA LEU A 73 1.62 2.02 -13.70
C LEU A 73 2.43 1.54 -12.47
N PHE A 74 3.55 0.85 -12.68
CA PHE A 74 4.43 0.41 -11.58
C PHE A 74 5.17 1.58 -10.93
N PHE A 75 5.61 2.58 -11.71
CA PHE A 75 6.25 3.78 -11.15
C PHE A 75 5.30 4.58 -10.25
N VAL A 76 4.06 4.80 -10.69
CA VAL A 76 3.07 5.50 -9.87
C VAL A 76 2.77 4.68 -8.61
N SER A 77 2.56 3.37 -8.72
CA SER A 77 2.35 2.49 -7.55
C SER A 77 3.51 2.57 -6.54
N LEU A 78 4.75 2.56 -7.02
CA LEU A 78 5.95 2.74 -6.21
C LEU A 78 5.93 4.08 -5.47
N LEU A 79 5.60 5.17 -6.16
CA LEU A 79 5.54 6.50 -5.56
C LEU A 79 4.46 6.58 -4.48
N LEU A 80 3.24 6.11 -4.77
CA LEU A 80 2.12 6.15 -3.83
C LEU A 80 2.44 5.39 -2.54
N MET A 81 3.00 4.18 -2.67
CA MET A 81 3.35 3.36 -1.50
C MET A 81 4.57 3.88 -0.74
N SER A 82 5.53 4.49 -1.44
CA SER A 82 6.64 5.18 -0.78
C SER A 82 6.15 6.38 0.05
N ILE A 83 5.22 7.18 -0.48
CA ILE A 83 4.61 8.28 0.29
C ILE A 83 3.86 7.72 1.50
N SER A 84 3.02 6.69 1.32
CA SER A 84 2.31 6.03 2.43
C SER A 84 3.25 5.54 3.52
N TYR A 85 4.41 4.97 3.16
CA TYR A 85 5.44 4.57 4.12
C TYR A 85 6.04 5.75 4.88
N LEU A 86 6.43 6.81 4.15
CA LEU A 86 7.11 7.97 4.73
C LEU A 86 6.24 8.80 5.68
N ILE A 87 4.91 8.80 5.50
CA ILE A 87 4.00 9.54 6.38
C ILE A 87 3.64 8.78 7.67
N VAL A 88 4.01 7.50 7.83
CA VAL A 88 3.66 6.74 9.04
C VAL A 88 4.20 7.37 10.33
N PRO A 89 5.47 7.79 10.44
CA PRO A 89 5.98 8.42 11.66
C PRO A 89 5.19 9.68 12.04
N ALA A 90 4.84 10.51 11.05
CA ALA A 90 4.03 11.71 11.27
C ALA A 90 2.59 11.38 11.70
N THR A 91 2.00 10.33 11.11
CA THR A 91 0.66 9.84 11.45
C THR A 91 0.62 9.35 12.90
N ASN A 92 1.58 8.52 13.28
CA ASN A 92 1.71 7.97 14.63
C ASN A 92 1.95 9.08 15.66
N LYS A 93 2.88 10.00 15.37
CA LYS A 93 3.15 11.16 16.23
C LYS A 93 1.90 12.04 16.43
N ALA A 94 1.13 12.29 15.37
CA ALA A 94 -0.12 13.04 15.48
C ALA A 94 -1.16 12.34 16.37
N ARG A 95 -1.22 11.01 16.33
CA ARG A 95 -2.09 10.22 17.22
C ARG A 95 -1.64 10.31 18.68
N ASP A 96 -0.34 10.17 18.92
CA ASP A 96 0.25 10.13 20.26
C ASP A 96 0.13 11.49 20.97
N GLU A 97 0.21 12.59 20.22
CA GLU A 97 0.08 13.95 20.75
C GLU A 97 -1.37 14.48 20.73
N GLY A 98 -2.37 13.61 20.48
CA GLY A 98 -3.79 13.99 20.49
C GLY A 98 -4.22 14.97 19.38
N ARG A 99 -3.42 15.11 18.32
CA ARG A 99 -3.72 15.99 17.17
C ARG A 99 -4.66 15.32 16.18
N ASP A 100 -5.92 15.17 16.56
CA ASP A 100 -6.93 14.41 15.80
C ASP A 100 -7.11 14.89 14.36
N LYS A 101 -7.08 16.20 14.10
CA LYS A 101 -7.22 16.74 12.74
C LYS A 101 -6.05 16.28 11.84
N SER A 102 -4.82 16.38 12.33
CA SER A 102 -3.62 15.96 11.60
C SER A 102 -3.60 14.44 11.41
N PHE A 103 -3.95 13.68 12.46
CA PHE A 103 -4.06 12.23 12.36
C PHE A 103 -5.06 11.82 11.28
N LYS A 104 -6.29 12.37 11.31
CA LYS A 104 -7.34 12.07 10.31
C LYS A 104 -6.89 12.38 8.89
N TYR A 105 -6.23 13.52 8.67
CA TYR A 105 -5.72 13.89 7.36
C TYR A 105 -4.65 12.92 6.85
N LEU A 106 -3.61 12.66 7.65
CA LEU A 106 -2.51 11.77 7.25
C LEU A 106 -2.98 10.32 7.08
N HIS A 107 -3.87 9.86 7.96
CA HIS A 107 -4.47 8.54 7.83
C HIS A 107 -5.30 8.44 6.55
N LEU A 108 -6.21 9.38 6.29
CA LEU A 108 -7.03 9.39 5.08
C LEU A 108 -6.16 9.46 3.81
N LEU A 109 -5.09 10.26 3.82
CA LEU A 109 -4.12 10.29 2.74
C LEU A 109 -3.56 8.89 2.47
N SER A 110 -3.05 8.21 3.50
CA SER A 110 -2.53 6.84 3.34
C SER A 110 -3.57 5.86 2.78
N VAL A 111 -4.83 5.98 3.18
CA VAL A 111 -5.94 5.14 2.70
C VAL A 111 -6.19 5.42 1.21
N ILE A 112 -6.30 6.68 0.80
CA ILE A 112 -6.53 7.05 -0.61
C ILE A 112 -5.39 6.59 -1.49
N LEU A 113 -4.14 6.73 -1.05
CA LEU A 113 -2.96 6.27 -1.78
C LEU A 113 -2.95 4.74 -1.92
N THR A 114 -3.36 4.02 -0.88
CA THR A 114 -3.46 2.56 -0.88
C THR A 114 -4.56 2.06 -1.81
N LEU A 115 -5.74 2.68 -1.78
CA LEU A 115 -6.85 2.34 -2.67
C LEU A 115 -6.52 2.68 -4.13
N SER A 116 -5.87 3.83 -4.38
CA SER A 116 -5.38 4.18 -5.71
C SER A 116 -4.41 3.13 -6.23
N THR A 117 -3.49 2.65 -5.40
CA THR A 117 -2.55 1.57 -5.78
C THR A 117 -3.26 0.26 -6.07
N LEU A 118 -4.32 -0.09 -5.31
CA LEU A 118 -5.15 -1.24 -5.61
C LEU A 118 -5.80 -1.13 -7.00
N VAL A 119 -6.35 0.05 -7.35
CA VAL A 119 -6.90 0.30 -8.69
C VAL A 119 -5.83 0.14 -9.77
N LEU A 120 -4.62 0.66 -9.55
CA LEU A 120 -3.51 0.48 -10.49
C LEU A 120 -3.14 -1.00 -10.66
N CYS A 121 -3.17 -1.81 -9.60
CA CYS A 121 -2.95 -3.25 -9.70
C CYS A 121 -4.00 -3.91 -10.61
N LEU A 122 -5.28 -3.56 -10.45
CA LEU A 122 -6.37 -4.08 -11.29
C LEU A 122 -6.20 -3.65 -12.75
N VAL A 123 -5.77 -2.41 -13.00
CA VAL A 123 -5.45 -1.95 -14.36
C VAL A 123 -4.30 -2.76 -14.95
N ILE A 124 -3.22 -2.99 -14.20
CA ILE A 124 -2.09 -3.83 -14.65
C ILE A 124 -2.57 -5.22 -15.05
N LEU A 125 -3.45 -5.84 -14.24
CA LEU A 125 -4.01 -7.17 -14.55
C LEU A 125 -4.81 -7.20 -15.87
N MET A 126 -5.43 -6.09 -16.26
CA MET A 126 -6.23 -6.00 -17.49
C MET A 126 -5.40 -5.65 -18.73
N VAL A 127 -4.30 -4.91 -18.59
CA VAL A 127 -3.49 -4.39 -19.72
C VAL A 127 -2.21 -5.17 -19.98
N THR A 128 -1.93 -6.19 -19.17
CA THR A 128 -0.77 -7.09 -19.30
C THR A 128 -1.07 -8.19 -20.32
#